data_AF-A0A914URH5-F1
#
_entry.id   AF-A0A914URH5-F1
#
_cell.length_a   1.000
_cell.length_b   1.000
_cell.length_c   1.000
_cell.angle_alpha   90.00
_cell.angle_beta   90.00
_cell.angle_gamma   90.00
#
_symmetry.space_group_name_H-M   'P 1'
#
loop_
_entity.id
_entity.type
_entity.pdbx_description
1 polymer ?
#
loop_
_entity_poly.entity_id
_entity_poly.type
_entity_poly.pdbx_seq_one_letter_code
_entity_poly.pdbx_strand_id
1 'polypeptide(L)'
;MGEPDIECLDEEIRVWVKTRKLFAGRMYAKGRSEVPECIKDDYTQQRTDKPHFDLKFGACGMKSLRSVDPRGMYYGITIVVSFHSMYVQSLLSVENFMRAK
;
A
#
# COMPACT_ATOMS: atom_id res chain seq x y z
N MET A 1 11.38 -8.59 -4.79
CA MET A 1 11.05 -7.52 -3.81
C MET A 1 11.04 -8.17 -2.45
N GLY A 2 11.38 -7.43 -1.39
CA GLY A 2 11.28 -7.94 -0.02
C GLY A 2 9.88 -7.70 0.56
N GLU A 3 9.70 -8.09 1.82
CA GLU A 3 8.56 -7.62 2.62
C GLU A 3 8.57 -6.08 2.70
N PRO A 4 7.39 -5.43 2.69
CA PRO A 4 7.30 -3.98 2.81
C PRO A 4 7.62 -3.53 4.24
N ASP A 5 8.18 -2.33 4.37
CA ASP A 5 8.21 -1.64 5.66
C ASP A 5 6.87 -0.93 5.86
N ILE A 6 6.30 -1.01 7.05
CA ILE A 6 5.00 -0.44 7.37
C ILE A 6 5.12 0.43 8.61
N GLU A 7 4.65 1.67 8.51
CA GLU A 7 4.45 2.58 9.64
C GLU A 7 2.95 2.83 9.81
N CYS A 8 2.45 2.67 11.03
CA CYS A 8 1.11 3.09 11.40
C CYS A 8 1.20 4.45 12.09
N LEU A 9 0.63 5.48 11.47
CA LEU A 9 0.46 6.82 12.03
C LEU A 9 -0.93 6.94 12.66
N ASP A 10 -1.31 8.13 13.13
CA ASP A 10 -2.58 8.33 13.84
C ASP A 10 -3.81 8.18 12.91
N GLU A 11 -3.73 8.68 11.68
CA GLU A 11 -4.85 8.69 10.72
C GLU A 11 -4.64 7.83 9.47
N GLU A 12 -3.40 7.35 9.26
CA GLU A 12 -3.01 6.67 8.04
C GLU A 12 -1.92 5.62 8.28
N ILE A 13 -1.74 4.76 7.29
CA ILE A 13 -0.59 3.88 7.18
C ILE A 13 0.32 4.39 6.07
N ARG A 14 1.62 4.25 6.27
CA ARG A 14 2.63 4.47 5.23
C ARG A 14 3.32 3.15 4.93
N VAL A 15 3.27 2.74 3.67
CA VAL A 15 3.86 1.49 3.20
C VAL A 15 5.01 1.80 2.26
N TRP A 16 6.23 1.40 2.63
CA TRP A 16 7.39 1.48 1.77
C TRP A 16 7.70 0.13 1.13
N VAL A 17 8.10 0.19 -0.13
CA VAL A 17 8.47 -1.00 -0.90
C VAL A 17 9.88 -0.83 -1.43
N LYS A 18 10.80 -1.73 -1.05
CA LYS A 18 12.17 -1.71 -1.57
C LYS A 18 12.25 -2.41 -2.92
N THR A 19 12.66 -1.67 -3.95
CA THR A 19 12.89 -2.17 -5.31
C THR A 19 14.38 -2.29 -5.59
N ARG A 20 14.77 -3.12 -6.58
CA ARG A 20 16.20 -3.28 -6.97
C ARG A 20 16.74 -2.13 -7.81
N LYS A 21 15.84 -1.37 -8.44
CA LYS A 21 16.11 -0.24 -9.32
C LYS A 21 15.15 0.89 -8.97
N LEU A 22 15.41 2.09 -9.47
CA LEU A 22 14.48 3.21 -9.37
C LEU A 22 13.08 2.79 -9.84
N PHE A 23 12.08 3.11 -9.04
CA PHE A 23 10.70 2.77 -9.30
C PHE A 23 10.04 3.85 -10.17
N ALA A 24 9.60 3.48 -11.36
CA ALA A 24 8.87 4.33 -12.31
C ALA A 24 7.46 3.76 -12.60
N GLY A 25 6.95 2.99 -11.64
CA GLY A 25 5.68 2.28 -11.74
C GLY A 25 4.55 3.02 -11.04
N ARG A 26 3.51 2.27 -10.68
CA ARG A 26 2.39 2.75 -9.87
C ARG A 26 2.07 1.77 -8.74
N MET A 27 1.56 2.32 -7.64
CA MET A 27 1.03 1.57 -6.51
C MET A 27 -0.44 1.92 -6.34
N TYR A 28 -1.30 0.94 -6.10
CA TYR A 28 -2.72 1.19 -5.90
C TYR A 28 -3.37 0.15 -5.01
N ALA A 29 -4.46 0.51 -4.35
CA ALA A 29 -5.24 -0.44 -3.57
C ALA A 29 -6.02 -1.38 -4.49
N LYS A 30 -5.96 -2.69 -4.22
CA LYS A 30 -6.61 -3.73 -5.02
C LYS A 30 -8.12 -3.46 -5.14
N GLY A 31 -8.61 -3.43 -6.37
CA GLY A 31 -10.03 -3.18 -6.67
C GLY A 31 -10.48 -1.74 -6.39
N ARG A 32 -9.53 -0.78 -6.36
CA ARG A 32 -9.77 0.66 -6.18
C ARG A 32 -8.89 1.52 -7.10
N SER A 33 -8.41 0.96 -8.22
CA SER A 33 -7.51 1.65 -9.16
C SER A 33 -8.13 2.85 -9.88
N GLU A 34 -9.46 2.88 -9.94
CA GLU A 34 -10.31 3.89 -10.56
C GLU A 34 -10.59 5.07 -9.62
N VAL A 35 -10.20 4.96 -8.36
CA VAL A 35 -10.36 6.00 -7.34
C VAL A 35 -9.03 6.76 -7.22
N PRO A 36 -8.96 8.06 -7.58
CA PRO A 36 -7.70 8.81 -7.66
C PRO A 36 -6.88 8.84 -6.36
N GLU A 37 -7.53 8.88 -5.21
CA GLU A 37 -6.88 8.86 -3.90
C GLU A 37 -6.32 7.49 -3.51
N CYS A 38 -6.67 6.43 -4.24
CA CYS A 38 -6.24 5.05 -4.01
C CYS A 38 -5.19 4.57 -5.00
N ILE A 39 -4.59 5.48 -5.76
CA ILE A 39 -3.50 5.25 -6.70
C ILE A 39 -2.39 6.30 -6.49
N LYS A 40 -1.15 5.87 -6.68
CA LYS A 40 0.02 6.74 -6.74
C LYS A 40 0.91 6.28 -7.88
N ASP A 41 1.16 7.13 -8.86
CA ASP A 41 1.85 6.80 -10.11
C ASP A 41 2.92 7.84 -10.52
N ASP A 42 3.18 8.83 -9.67
CA ASP A 42 4.14 9.90 -9.86
C ASP A 42 5.59 9.51 -9.52
N TYR A 43 5.84 8.25 -9.18
CA TYR A 43 7.14 7.74 -8.71
C TYR A 43 8.29 7.94 -9.70
N THR A 44 8.00 8.02 -11.00
CA THR A 44 9.00 8.34 -12.03
C THR A 44 9.72 9.66 -11.74
N GLN A 45 9.00 10.64 -11.20
CA GLN A 45 9.56 11.96 -10.86
C GLN A 45 10.38 11.91 -9.56
N GLN A 46 10.02 11.02 -8.64
CA GLN A 46 10.64 10.90 -7.32
C GLN A 46 12.03 10.26 -7.36
N ARG A 47 12.37 9.53 -8.45
CA ARG A 47 13.68 8.88 -8.65
C ARG A 47 14.19 8.13 -7.40
N THR A 48 13.32 7.30 -6.82
CA THR A 48 13.60 6.52 -5.61
C THR A 48 13.50 5.02 -5.88
N ASP A 49 14.32 4.22 -5.19
CA ASP A 49 14.22 2.76 -5.11
C ASP A 49 13.47 2.28 -3.84
N LYS A 50 12.96 3.23 -3.05
CA LYS A 50 12.11 3.00 -1.88
C LYS A 50 10.85 3.88 -1.95
N PRO A 51 9.97 3.67 -2.95
CA PRO A 51 8.67 4.36 -3.02
C PRO A 51 7.82 4.07 -1.79
N HIS A 52 6.96 5.04 -1.44
CA HIS A 52 6.00 4.92 -0.35
C HIS A 52 4.58 5.29 -0.80
N PHE A 53 3.60 4.60 -0.23
CA PHE A 53 2.19 4.87 -0.45
C PHE A 53 1.46 5.06 0.89
N ASP A 54 0.78 6.20 1.00
CA ASP A 54 0.06 6.62 2.19
C ASP A 54 -1.43 6.34 2.01
N LEU A 55 -2.04 5.67 2.97
CA LEU A 55 -3.43 5.23 2.92
C LEU A 55 -4.12 5.54 4.24
N LYS A 56 -5.15 6.37 4.21
CA LYS A 56 -5.97 6.68 5.38
C LYS A 56 -6.69 5.44 5.92
N PHE A 57 -6.83 5.35 7.23
CA PHE A 57 -7.62 4.27 7.83
C PHE A 57 -9.07 4.30 7.33
N GLY A 58 -9.58 3.13 6.96
CA GLY A 58 -10.95 2.97 6.44
C GLY A 58 -11.16 3.42 4.99
N ALA A 59 -10.15 3.99 4.33
CA ALA A 59 -10.21 4.35 2.92
C ALA A 59 -9.78 3.20 2.00
N CYS A 60 -9.98 3.34 0.70
CA CYS A 60 -9.45 2.43 -0.32
C CYS A 60 -9.78 0.95 -0.13
N GLY A 61 -10.97 0.65 0.39
CA GLY A 61 -11.42 -0.72 0.63
C GLY A 61 -10.70 -1.43 1.78
N MET A 62 -10.03 -0.67 2.65
CA MET A 62 -9.42 -1.20 3.88
C MET A 62 -10.49 -1.85 4.75
N LYS A 63 -10.25 -3.10 5.12
CA LYS A 63 -11.12 -3.87 6.03
C LYS A 63 -10.67 -3.66 7.46
N SER A 64 -11.61 -3.51 8.38
CA SER A 64 -11.33 -3.45 9.81
C SER A 64 -11.88 -4.69 10.51
N LEU A 65 -11.13 -5.20 11.49
CA LEU A 65 -11.52 -6.31 12.33
C LEU A 65 -11.25 -5.95 13.79
N ARG A 66 -12.32 -5.89 14.59
CA ARG A 66 -12.21 -5.66 16.03
C ARG A 66 -11.84 -6.97 16.71
N SER A 67 -10.72 -6.99 17.43
CA SER A 67 -10.32 -8.12 18.26
C SER A 67 -10.69 -7.88 19.70
N VAL A 68 -11.28 -8.90 20.33
CA VAL A 68 -11.62 -8.90 21.75
C VAL A 68 -10.41 -9.35 22.58
N ASP A 69 -9.59 -10.24 22.05
CA ASP A 69 -8.40 -10.76 22.71
C ASP A 69 -7.27 -11.08 21.69
N PRO A 70 -6.14 -10.36 21.71
CA PRO A 70 -5.89 -9.17 22.52
C PRO A 70 -6.80 -8.02 22.04
N ARG A 71 -7.27 -7.20 22.99
CA ARG A 71 -8.11 -6.03 22.67
C ARG A 71 -7.39 -5.13 21.67
N GLY A 72 -8.06 -4.79 20.58
CA GLY A 72 -7.52 -3.88 19.56
C GLY A 72 -8.30 -3.89 18.25
N MET A 73 -7.81 -3.11 17.30
CA MET A 73 -8.32 -3.05 15.94
C MET A 73 -7.24 -3.52 14.98
N TYR A 74 -7.65 -4.41 14.07
CA TYR A 74 -6.84 -4.85 12.95
C TYR A 74 -7.35 -4.21 11.67
N TYR A 75 -6.44 -3.78 10.81
CA TYR A 75 -6.73 -3.23 9.50
C TYR A 75 -6.05 -4.08 8.43
N GLY A 76 -6.79 -4.43 7.39
CA GLY A 76 -6.31 -5.22 6.26
C GLY A 76 -6.54 -4.48 4.95
N ILE A 77 -5.50 -4.34 4.14
CA ILE A 77 -5.57 -3.80 2.79
C ILE A 77 -4.61 -4.57 1.88
N THR A 78 -4.96 -4.68 0.60
CA THR A 78 -4.09 -5.28 -0.41
C THR A 78 -3.58 -4.18 -1.33
N ILE A 79 -2.26 -3.99 -1.38
CA ILE A 79 -1.62 -3.04 -2.29
C ILE A 79 -1.04 -3.80 -3.47
N VAL A 80 -1.30 -3.29 -4.68
CA VAL A 80 -0.73 -3.79 -5.93
C VAL A 80 0.38 -2.85 -6.35
N VAL A 81 1.57 -3.42 -6.58
CA VAL A 81 2.75 -2.69 -7.08
C VAL A 81 2.99 -3.08 -8.54
N SER A 82 2.81 -2.14 -9.46
CA SER A 82 3.00 -2.35 -10.89
C SER A 82 4.26 -1.62 -11.36
N PHE A 83 5.21 -2.34 -11.97
CA PHE A 83 6.43 -1.76 -12.57
C PHE A 83 6.21 -1.14 -13.96
N HIS A 84 4.98 -1.13 -14.44
CA HIS A 84 4.59 -0.49 -15.69
C HIS A 84 3.54 0.58 -15.38
N SER A 85 3.72 1.77 -15.95
CA SER A 85 2.79 2.89 -15.78
C SER A 85 1.44 2.66 -16.49
N MET A 86 1.43 1.88 -17.58
CA MET A 86 0.24 1.75 -18.45
C MET A 86 -0.36 0.33 -18.57
N TYR A 87 0.37 -0.75 -18.27
CA TYR A 87 -0.09 -2.13 -18.51
C TYR A 87 0.23 -3.10 -17.36
N VAL A 88 -0.79 -3.77 -16.82
CA VAL A 88 -0.66 -4.73 -15.71
C VAL A 88 -0.29 -6.11 -16.27
N GLN A 89 0.97 -6.55 -16.10
CA GLN A 89 1.36 -7.95 -16.31
C GLN A 89 2.25 -8.53 -15.20
N SER A 90 2.25 -7.94 -14.01
CA SER A 90 2.86 -8.57 -12.83
C SER A 90 2.10 -8.16 -11.58
N LEU A 91 1.22 -9.03 -11.09
CA LEU A 91 0.47 -8.82 -9.84
C LEU A 91 1.32 -9.30 -8.67
N LEU A 92 2.00 -8.40 -7.95
CA LEU A 92 2.38 -8.66 -6.57
C LEU A 92 1.24 -8.17 -5.68
N SER A 93 0.51 -9.11 -5.07
CA SER A 93 -0.45 -8.80 -4.00
C SER A 93 0.31 -8.75 -2.69
N VAL A 94 0.38 -7.56 -2.08
CA VAL A 94 0.90 -7.41 -0.72
C VAL A 94 -0.30 -7.37 0.21
N GLU A 95 -0.51 -8.44 0.99
CA GLU A 95 -1.57 -8.53 2.00
C GLU A 95 -0.94 -8.54 3.38
N ASN A 96 -1.19 -7.50 4.18
CA ASN A 96 -0.75 -7.44 5.57
C ASN A 96 -1.92 -7.01 6.46
N PHE A 97 -2.08 -7.73 7.57
CA PHE A 97 -2.98 -7.36 8.66
C PHE A 97 -2.18 -6.56 9.70
N MET A 98 -2.47 -5.28 9.82
CA MET A 98 -1.83 -4.37 10.76
C MET A 98 -2.68 -4.23 12.02
N ARG A 99 -2.04 -4.16 13.19
CA ARG A 99 -2.72 -3.84 14.46
C ARG A 99 -2.50 -2.35 14.75
N ALA A 100 -3.57 -1.58 14.83
CA ALA A 100 -3.49 -0.21 15.34
C ALA A 100 -3.18 -0.27 16.85
N LYS A 101 -2.23 0.57 17.29
CA LYS A 101 -1.78 0.64 18.68
C LYS A 101 -2.84 1.28 19.56
#